data_AF-A0A2H0Z9P7-F1
#
_entry.id   AF-A0A2H0Z9P7-F1
#
_cell.length_a   1.000
_cell.length_b   1.000
_cell.length_c   1.000
_cell.angle_alpha   90.00
_cell.angle_beta   90.00
_cell.angle_gamma   90.00
#
_symmetry.space_group_name_H-M   'P 1'
#
loop_
_entity.id
_entity.type
_entity.pdbx_description
1 polymer ?
#
loop_
_entity_poly.entity_id
_entity_poly.type
_entity_poly.pdbx_seq_one_letter_code
_entity_poly.pdbx_strand_id
1 'polypeptide(L)'
;MVFLFDLIGLGGFIKALKIIFLAISITPCLTFADNTVIDFDGKNPVKPALFHDDAQNESRETPQPSKEEAYCVKKAFILDENGVLKELKPDRSWIDERGRRANEYNKLPQSSMSWSLYCQNQTGQQWAAKETYSYAYPSGGHSHFDPPGPALKVTDIQLGSTEPPSSAYKEKPSPFGLPTMLSNTTYYYWELIPEFSTKIMEVFEPYGGCEKSQVDYLNVMVSGLAKMAPGRNYILYNSEEAAEHHPESHYGTQSLIDVLVGISDEYKSAIPDASPIEINDMSLPWGGLFDLDMTWVTSPANHEMHRCGNQADIRKIKIPDENRRKFIEIACKKTKFLLSEEPPYYHIATSRQINYIEMSRLFYCRPPKLEEGKYIQCCKDDGTIDEATIESCVK
;
A
#
# COMPACT_ATOMS: atom_id res chain seq x y z
N MET A 1 -14.91 68.20 0.15
CA MET A 1 -13.45 68.06 0.19
C MET A 1 -13.10 67.09 -0.91
N VAL A 2 -12.67 67.63 -2.05
CA VAL A 2 -12.40 66.92 -3.30
C VAL A 2 -10.90 66.71 -3.37
N PHE A 3 -10.44 65.49 -3.62
CA PHE A 3 -9.08 65.25 -4.10
C PHE A 3 -9.14 64.46 -5.40
N LEU A 4 -8.91 65.19 -6.48
CA LEU A 4 -8.29 64.71 -7.71
C LEU A 4 -6.85 64.29 -7.39
N PHE A 5 -6.41 63.15 -7.92
CA PHE A 5 -5.07 63.03 -8.48
C PHE A 5 -5.11 62.14 -9.71
N ASP A 6 -4.38 62.59 -10.70
CA ASP A 6 -4.34 62.12 -12.08
C ASP A 6 -2.85 61.83 -12.41
N LEU A 7 -2.63 60.98 -13.42
CA LEU A 7 -1.40 60.76 -14.21
C LEU A 7 -0.32 59.72 -13.82
N ILE A 8 -0.23 58.71 -14.71
CA ILE A 8 0.91 58.20 -15.50
C ILE A 8 2.04 57.39 -14.83
N GLY A 9 2.27 56.17 -15.34
CA GLY A 9 3.53 55.44 -15.23
C GLY A 9 3.56 54.13 -16.02
N LEU A 10 3.79 54.21 -17.35
CA LEU A 10 4.24 53.10 -18.19
C LEU A 10 5.68 52.70 -17.82
N GLY A 11 5.95 51.41 -17.58
CA GLY A 11 7.30 50.90 -17.39
C GLY A 11 7.38 49.38 -17.57
N GLY A 12 7.89 48.95 -18.73
CA GLY A 12 8.00 47.55 -19.13
C GLY A 12 8.98 46.72 -18.29
N PHE A 13 8.61 45.46 -18.06
CA PHE A 13 9.47 44.43 -17.49
C PHE A 13 10.07 43.57 -18.60
N ILE A 14 11.35 43.80 -18.93
CA ILE A 14 12.17 42.84 -19.68
C ILE A 14 12.86 41.91 -18.68
N LYS A 15 12.51 40.62 -18.73
CA LYS A 15 13.21 39.53 -18.04
C LYS A 15 14.59 39.33 -18.67
N ALA A 16 15.65 39.46 -17.88
CA ALA A 16 16.99 38.94 -18.23
C ALA A 16 17.30 37.76 -17.29
N LEU A 17 17.16 36.55 -17.83
CA LEU A 17 17.50 35.29 -17.17
C LEU A 17 19.02 35.08 -17.30
N LYS A 18 19.76 35.23 -16.21
CA LYS A 18 21.18 34.83 -16.12
C LYS A 18 21.24 33.32 -15.85
N ILE A 19 21.60 32.55 -16.87
CA ILE A 19 21.98 31.14 -16.73
C ILE A 19 23.43 31.10 -16.25
N ILE A 20 23.65 30.61 -15.02
CA ILE A 20 24.97 30.28 -14.49
C ILE A 20 25.19 28.78 -14.76
N PHE A 21 26.11 28.45 -15.66
CA PHE A 21 26.63 27.09 -15.81
C PHE A 21 27.70 26.88 -14.72
N LEU A 22 27.38 26.05 -13.72
CA LEU A 22 28.37 25.53 -12.79
C LEU A 22 28.79 24.14 -13.27
N ALA A 23 29.98 24.05 -13.88
CA ALA A 23 30.60 22.78 -14.24
C ALA A 23 31.24 22.16 -12.99
N ILE A 24 30.61 21.11 -12.45
CA ILE A 24 31.21 20.27 -11.41
C ILE A 24 31.89 19.10 -12.11
N SER A 25 33.23 19.13 -12.12
CA SER A 25 34.09 18.01 -12.53
C SER A 25 34.16 17.01 -11.38
N ILE A 26 33.61 15.80 -11.57
CA ILE A 26 33.70 14.71 -10.60
C ILE A 26 34.71 13.70 -11.12
N THR A 27 35.85 13.60 -10.43
CA THR A 27 36.87 12.58 -10.66
C THR A 27 36.46 11.29 -9.94
N PRO A 28 36.38 10.12 -10.58
CA PRO A 28 36.24 8.86 -9.84
C PRO A 28 37.63 8.35 -9.44
N CYS A 29 37.85 8.19 -8.13
CA CYS A 29 38.94 7.40 -7.59
C CYS A 29 38.38 6.00 -7.30
N LEU A 30 38.70 5.03 -8.17
CA LEU A 30 38.41 3.61 -7.96
C LEU A 30 39.74 2.93 -7.60
N THR A 31 39.86 2.53 -6.34
CA THR A 31 40.90 1.60 -5.88
C THR A 31 40.29 0.22 -5.73
N PHE A 32 40.72 -0.74 -6.56
CA PHE A 32 40.48 -2.16 -6.36
C PHE A 32 41.68 -2.76 -5.62
N ALA A 33 41.40 -3.48 -4.53
CA ALA A 33 42.37 -4.32 -3.83
C ALA A 33 42.09 -5.80 -4.16
N ASP A 34 43.09 -6.39 -4.82
CA ASP A 34 43.58 -7.77 -4.81
C ASP A 34 42.67 -9.01 -4.74
N ASN A 35 42.80 -9.79 -5.83
CA ASN A 35 43.13 -11.22 -5.88
C ASN A 35 42.12 -12.24 -5.37
N THR A 36 41.10 -12.49 -6.19
CA THR A 36 40.61 -13.85 -6.44
C THR A 36 40.61 -14.13 -7.93
N VAL A 37 41.39 -15.13 -8.34
CA VAL A 37 41.41 -15.65 -9.72
C VAL A 37 40.12 -16.43 -9.93
N ILE A 38 39.20 -15.90 -10.74
CA ILE A 38 38.03 -16.63 -11.21
C ILE A 38 38.37 -17.23 -12.57
N ASP A 39 38.44 -18.56 -12.61
CA ASP A 39 38.58 -19.36 -13.83
C ASP A 39 37.24 -19.40 -14.58
N PHE A 40 37.22 -18.91 -15.81
CA PHE A 40 36.02 -18.75 -16.65
C PHE A 40 35.99 -19.67 -17.88
N ASP A 41 36.93 -20.60 -18.06
CA ASP A 41 37.00 -21.39 -19.31
C ASP A 41 36.60 -22.86 -19.20
N GLY A 42 36.31 -23.37 -17.99
CA GLY A 42 35.61 -24.65 -17.80
C GLY A 42 36.32 -25.87 -18.40
N LYS A 43 37.66 -25.82 -18.56
CA LYS A 43 38.40 -26.86 -19.31
C LYS A 43 39.25 -27.82 -18.48
N ASN A 44 39.22 -27.76 -17.16
CA ASN A 44 39.96 -28.70 -16.32
C ASN A 44 39.03 -29.70 -15.60
N PRO A 45 39.05 -31.00 -15.96
CA PRO A 45 38.40 -32.02 -15.15
C PRO A 45 39.17 -32.17 -13.83
N VAL A 46 38.54 -31.72 -12.74
CA VAL A 46 39.04 -31.96 -11.38
C VAL A 46 39.01 -33.47 -11.13
N LYS A 47 40.19 -34.08 -10.99
CA LYS A 47 40.32 -35.47 -10.53
C LYS A 47 39.90 -35.56 -9.07
N PRO A 48 39.06 -36.52 -8.67
CA PRO A 48 38.79 -36.75 -7.26
C PRO A 48 40.07 -37.28 -6.60
N ALA A 49 40.54 -36.57 -5.57
CA ALA A 49 41.59 -37.07 -4.69
C ALA A 49 41.01 -38.24 -3.88
N LEU A 50 41.60 -39.42 -4.06
CA LEU A 50 41.45 -40.57 -3.19
C LEU A 50 41.99 -40.20 -1.80
N PHE A 51 41.09 -40.03 -0.84
CA PHE A 51 41.44 -39.96 0.57
C PHE A 51 41.57 -41.38 1.12
N HIS A 52 42.73 -41.64 1.74
CA HIS A 52 43.03 -42.84 2.50
C HIS A 52 42.22 -42.87 3.80
N ASP A 53 41.54 -43.98 4.05
CA ASP A 53 40.98 -44.36 5.34
C ASP A 53 42.10 -44.66 6.33
N ASP A 54 42.36 -43.73 7.25
CA ASP A 54 43.04 -44.03 8.52
C ASP A 54 41.98 -44.07 9.62
N ALA A 55 41.54 -45.29 9.91
CA ALA A 55 40.68 -45.61 11.04
C ALA A 55 41.44 -45.40 12.36
N GLN A 56 41.36 -44.19 12.92
CA GLN A 56 41.69 -43.95 14.33
C GLN A 56 40.43 -44.09 15.19
N ASN A 57 40.55 -45.02 16.12
CA ASN A 57 39.57 -45.44 17.11
C ASN A 57 39.45 -44.35 18.19
N GLU A 58 38.72 -43.27 17.88
CA GLU A 58 38.35 -42.27 18.88
C GLU A 58 37.14 -42.77 19.68
N SER A 59 37.29 -42.78 21.00
CA SER A 59 36.22 -43.04 21.95
C SER A 59 35.05 -42.10 21.65
N ARG A 60 33.95 -42.64 21.13
CA ARG A 60 32.67 -41.94 20.98
C ARG A 60 32.20 -41.46 22.36
N GLU A 61 32.55 -40.23 22.71
CA GLU A 61 31.75 -39.48 23.66
C GLU A 61 30.33 -39.43 23.07
N THR A 62 29.37 -40.04 23.77
CA THR A 62 27.96 -39.87 23.47
C THR A 62 27.69 -38.37 23.38
N PRO A 63 27.23 -37.85 22.21
CA PRO A 63 26.95 -36.44 22.07
C PRO A 63 26.02 -36.04 23.21
N GLN A 64 26.48 -35.16 24.10
CA GLN A 64 25.55 -34.59 25.07
C GLN A 64 24.44 -33.93 24.26
N PRO A 65 23.16 -34.16 24.58
CA PRO A 65 22.07 -33.49 23.90
C PRO A 65 22.37 -32.00 23.97
N SER A 66 22.59 -31.38 22.82
CA SER A 66 22.86 -29.95 22.72
C SER A 66 21.75 -29.26 23.50
N LYS A 67 22.10 -28.49 24.54
CA LYS A 67 21.11 -27.68 25.26
C LYS A 67 20.37 -26.89 24.19
N GLU A 68 19.09 -27.17 24.01
CA GLU A 68 18.29 -26.43 23.04
C GLU A 68 18.35 -24.96 23.45
N GLU A 69 18.98 -24.15 22.60
CA GLU A 69 19.12 -22.72 22.86
C GLU A 69 17.74 -22.11 23.06
N ALA A 70 17.64 -21.20 24.02
CA ALA A 70 16.44 -20.42 24.23
C ALA A 70 16.19 -19.53 23.02
N TYR A 71 14.98 -19.55 22.46
CA TYR A 71 14.67 -18.69 21.33
C TYR A 71 13.27 -18.09 21.40
N CYS A 72 13.16 -16.88 20.88
CA CYS A 72 11.89 -16.20 20.82
C CYS A 72 11.10 -16.64 19.59
N VAL A 73 9.80 -16.82 19.78
CA VAL A 73 8.84 -17.11 18.73
C VAL A 73 7.88 -15.93 18.63
N LYS A 74 7.90 -15.23 17.49
CA LYS A 74 6.91 -14.22 17.11
C LYS A 74 6.03 -14.80 16.01
N LYS A 75 4.71 -14.88 16.25
CA LYS A 75 3.72 -15.45 15.30
C LYS A 75 2.59 -14.47 15.05
N ALA A 76 2.16 -14.37 13.81
CA ALA A 76 1.02 -13.55 13.41
C ALA A 76 -0.31 -14.27 13.63
N PHE A 77 -1.34 -13.51 13.99
CA PHE A 77 -2.71 -13.96 14.17
C PHE A 77 -3.72 -12.94 13.60
N ILE A 78 -4.90 -13.42 13.25
CA ILE A 78 -6.06 -12.61 12.83
C ILE A 78 -7.32 -13.12 13.50
N LEU A 79 -8.35 -12.28 13.60
CA LEU A 79 -9.70 -12.75 13.92
C LEU A 79 -10.35 -13.25 12.65
N ASP A 80 -10.99 -14.41 12.73
CA ASP A 80 -11.90 -14.84 11.69
C ASP A 80 -13.28 -14.16 11.81
N GLU A 81 -14.19 -14.55 10.93
CA GLU A 81 -15.55 -14.02 10.87
C GLU A 81 -16.38 -14.20 12.16
N ASN A 82 -15.96 -15.12 13.04
CA ASN A 82 -16.62 -15.40 14.32
C ASN A 82 -15.88 -14.74 15.49
N GLY A 83 -14.89 -13.89 15.22
CA GLY A 83 -14.03 -13.30 16.25
C GLY A 83 -13.06 -14.31 16.87
N VAL A 84 -12.83 -15.47 16.25
CA VAL A 84 -11.90 -16.48 16.76
C VAL A 84 -10.50 -16.17 16.25
N LEU A 85 -9.54 -16.11 17.16
CA LEU A 85 -8.14 -15.89 16.83
C LEU A 85 -7.56 -17.10 16.08
N LYS A 86 -7.06 -16.89 14.86
CA LYS A 86 -6.40 -17.89 14.01
C LYS A 86 -4.98 -17.48 13.71
N GLU A 87 -4.05 -18.43 13.79
CA GLU A 87 -2.67 -18.21 13.37
C GLU A 87 -2.66 -17.89 11.87
N LEU A 88 -2.10 -16.75 11.53
CA LEU A 88 -1.86 -16.36 10.16
C LEU A 88 -0.51 -16.94 9.73
N LYS A 89 -0.55 -17.86 8.78
CA LYS A 89 0.68 -18.39 8.17
C LYS A 89 1.25 -17.32 7.21
N PRO A 90 2.58 -17.16 7.19
CA PRO A 90 3.21 -16.26 6.24
C PRO A 90 3.01 -16.75 4.81
N ASP A 91 2.85 -15.82 3.88
CA ASP A 91 2.83 -16.10 2.45
C ASP A 91 4.18 -16.67 1.98
N ARG A 92 5.26 -16.25 2.63
CA ARG A 92 6.62 -16.75 2.40
C ARG A 92 7.45 -16.72 3.68
N SER A 93 8.28 -17.74 3.89
CA SER A 93 9.30 -17.77 4.94
C SER A 93 10.67 -18.13 4.37
N TRP A 94 11.72 -17.50 4.88
CA TRP A 94 13.11 -17.79 4.50
C TRP A 94 14.07 -17.44 5.65
N ILE A 95 15.35 -17.77 5.48
CA ILE A 95 16.43 -17.29 6.35
C ILE A 95 17.14 -16.17 5.60
N ASP A 96 17.26 -14.99 6.21
CA ASP A 96 17.92 -13.85 5.59
C ASP A 96 19.45 -13.99 5.59
N GLU A 97 20.13 -13.03 4.95
CA GLU A 97 21.60 -12.99 4.84
C GLU A 97 22.34 -12.92 6.19
N ARG A 98 21.63 -12.60 7.27
CA ARG A 98 22.17 -12.53 8.65
C ARG A 98 21.80 -13.77 9.47
N GLY A 99 21.21 -14.79 8.86
CA GLY A 99 20.77 -16.00 9.54
C GLY A 99 19.48 -15.83 10.36
N ARG A 100 18.75 -14.72 10.20
CA ARG A 100 17.49 -14.47 10.90
C ARG A 100 16.35 -15.13 10.16
N ARG A 101 15.31 -15.56 10.89
CA ARG A 101 14.04 -15.94 10.26
C ARG A 101 13.40 -14.69 9.67
N ALA A 102 13.01 -14.77 8.41
CA ALA A 102 12.24 -13.74 7.72
C ALA A 102 10.90 -14.33 7.28
N ASN A 103 9.81 -13.60 7.55
CA ASN A 103 8.46 -13.93 7.12
C ASN A 103 7.88 -12.79 6.30
N GLU A 104 7.02 -13.10 5.35
CA GLU A 104 6.27 -12.11 4.58
C GLU A 104 4.77 -12.39 4.68
N TYR A 105 3.98 -11.33 4.85
CA TYR A 105 2.54 -11.36 4.99
C TYR A 105 1.90 -10.29 4.11
N ASN A 106 0.82 -10.63 3.41
CA ASN A 106 -0.02 -9.68 2.70
C ASN A 106 -1.19 -9.25 3.59
N LYS A 107 -1.37 -7.93 3.74
CA LYS A 107 -2.39 -7.34 4.61
C LYS A 107 -3.17 -6.27 3.88
N LEU A 108 -4.48 -6.25 4.10
CA LEU A 108 -5.30 -5.14 3.65
C LEU A 108 -4.99 -3.89 4.49
N PRO A 109 -4.98 -2.69 3.89
CA PRO A 109 -4.83 -1.48 4.67
C PRO A 109 -6.00 -1.31 5.68
N GLN A 110 -5.74 -0.65 6.81
CA GLN A 110 -6.63 -0.55 7.98
C GLN A 110 -7.10 -1.88 8.60
N SER A 111 -6.60 -3.04 8.16
CA SER A 111 -6.86 -4.29 8.86
C SER A 111 -6.11 -4.33 10.19
N SER A 112 -6.49 -5.24 11.08
CA SER A 112 -5.75 -5.50 12.31
C SER A 112 -5.10 -6.87 12.27
N MET A 113 -3.95 -6.99 12.91
CA MET A 113 -3.33 -8.28 13.19
C MET A 113 -2.82 -8.32 14.62
N SER A 114 -2.70 -9.52 15.17
CA SER A 114 -2.10 -9.73 16.47
C SER A 114 -0.77 -10.46 16.33
N TRP A 115 0.18 -10.09 17.18
CA TRP A 115 1.44 -10.78 17.34
C TRP A 115 1.45 -11.54 18.65
N SER A 116 1.67 -12.85 18.58
CA SER A 116 1.94 -13.70 19.73
C SER A 116 3.44 -13.79 19.94
N LEU A 117 3.88 -13.55 21.17
CA LEU A 117 5.27 -13.61 21.58
C LEU A 117 5.44 -14.66 22.68
N TYR A 118 6.43 -15.54 22.51
CA TYR A 118 6.73 -16.58 23.48
C TYR A 118 8.23 -16.92 23.44
N CYS A 119 8.86 -17.01 24.61
CA CYS A 119 10.24 -17.50 24.73
C CYS A 119 10.25 -18.98 25.09
N GLN A 120 10.79 -19.80 24.20
CA GLN A 120 10.86 -21.25 24.36
C GLN A 120 12.15 -21.67 25.09
N ASN A 121 12.10 -22.82 25.77
CA ASN A 121 13.26 -23.49 26.39
C ASN A 121 13.93 -22.73 27.53
N GLN A 122 13.19 -21.83 28.20
CA GLN A 122 13.60 -21.22 29.46
C GLN A 122 12.45 -21.17 30.45
N THR A 123 12.77 -21.34 31.74
CA THR A 123 11.79 -21.23 32.83
C THR A 123 12.25 -20.18 33.81
N GLY A 124 11.37 -19.22 34.13
CA GLY A 124 11.58 -18.23 35.19
C GLY A 124 12.55 -17.09 34.85
N GLN A 125 13.17 -17.10 33.67
CA GLN A 125 13.98 -15.96 33.21
C GLN A 125 13.09 -14.86 32.64
N GLN A 126 13.49 -13.61 32.93
CA GLN A 126 12.91 -12.43 32.31
C GLN A 126 13.60 -12.15 30.98
N TRP A 127 12.82 -11.66 30.04
CA TRP A 127 13.30 -11.22 28.74
C TRP A 127 12.47 -10.03 28.29
N ALA A 128 12.96 -9.29 27.31
CA ALA A 128 12.21 -8.22 26.65
C ALA A 128 12.60 -8.19 25.18
N ALA A 129 11.97 -7.31 24.42
CA ALA A 129 12.32 -7.15 23.02
C ALA A 129 12.18 -5.69 22.60
N LYS A 130 12.91 -5.34 21.55
CA LYS A 130 12.81 -4.07 20.86
C LYS A 130 12.33 -4.35 19.45
N GLU A 131 11.40 -3.54 18.98
CA GLU A 131 10.90 -3.59 17.61
C GLU A 131 11.34 -2.34 16.86
N THR A 132 11.91 -2.54 15.68
CA THR A 132 12.28 -1.46 14.75
C THR A 132 11.54 -1.69 13.45
N TYR A 133 10.87 -0.68 12.93
CA TYR A 133 10.21 -0.78 11.63
C TYR A 133 10.65 0.33 10.68
N SER A 134 10.47 0.08 9.38
CA SER A 134 10.66 1.05 8.30
C SER A 134 9.65 0.81 7.18
N TYR A 135 9.29 1.89 6.48
CA TYR A 135 8.40 1.84 5.32
C TYR A 135 9.19 1.89 4.00
N ALA A 136 8.71 1.16 2.99
CA ALA A 136 9.16 1.27 1.60
C ALA A 136 7.98 1.73 0.71
N TYR A 137 7.64 3.02 0.82
CA TYR A 137 6.49 3.64 0.15
C TYR A 137 6.41 3.42 -1.37
N PRO A 138 7.52 3.43 -2.13
CA PRO A 138 7.48 3.17 -3.58
C PRO A 138 6.85 1.84 -3.95
N SER A 139 6.89 0.85 -3.06
CA SER A 139 6.24 -0.45 -3.30
C SER A 139 4.72 -0.32 -3.44
N GLY A 140 4.12 0.63 -2.71
CA GLY A 140 2.68 0.90 -2.75
C GLY A 140 2.23 1.90 -3.81
N GLY A 141 3.17 2.55 -4.53
CA GLY A 141 2.88 3.57 -5.54
C GLY A 141 3.14 5.02 -5.14
N HIS A 142 3.71 5.26 -3.95
CA HIS A 142 4.03 6.61 -3.47
C HIS A 142 5.45 7.02 -3.84
N SER A 143 5.64 8.25 -4.31
CA SER A 143 6.97 8.84 -4.64
C SER A 143 7.43 9.92 -3.66
N HIS A 144 6.69 10.17 -2.57
CA HIS A 144 7.03 11.15 -1.53
C HIS A 144 7.48 10.48 -0.23
N PHE A 145 8.28 11.20 0.56
CA PHE A 145 8.90 10.72 1.81
C PHE A 145 8.87 11.74 2.96
N ASP A 146 8.50 12.98 2.67
CA ASP A 146 8.40 14.08 3.63
C ASP A 146 6.96 14.64 3.59
N PRO A 147 6.22 14.68 4.71
CA PRO A 147 6.59 14.16 6.02
C PRO A 147 6.85 12.65 6.00
N PRO A 148 7.61 12.09 6.97
CA PRO A 148 7.68 10.66 7.12
C PRO A 148 6.29 10.08 7.44
N GLY A 149 6.06 8.86 6.98
CA GLY A 149 4.86 8.10 7.30
C GLY A 149 4.63 7.99 8.82
N PRO A 150 3.36 7.85 9.23
CA PRO A 150 2.96 7.91 10.63
C PRO A 150 3.56 6.77 11.44
N ALA A 151 3.57 6.96 12.75
CA ALA A 151 3.95 5.91 13.67
C ALA A 151 3.03 4.68 13.55
N LEU A 152 3.56 3.47 13.77
CA LEU A 152 2.72 2.28 13.85
C LEU A 152 1.75 2.42 15.02
N LYS A 153 0.52 1.97 14.82
CA LYS A 153 -0.53 1.98 15.82
C LYS A 153 -0.62 0.61 16.44
N VAL A 154 -0.16 0.46 17.69
CA VAL A 154 -0.17 -0.81 18.41
C VAL A 154 -0.83 -0.69 19.78
N THR A 155 -1.35 -1.80 20.29
CA THR A 155 -1.91 -1.88 21.64
C THR A 155 -0.81 -2.12 22.68
N ASP A 156 -1.14 -1.96 23.96
CA ASP A 156 -0.26 -2.46 25.01
C ASP A 156 -0.21 -4.00 24.96
N ILE A 157 0.89 -4.58 25.44
CA ILE A 157 1.04 -6.03 25.57
C ILE A 157 0.10 -6.58 26.63
N GLN A 158 -0.53 -7.71 26.34
CA GLN A 158 -1.45 -8.42 27.23
C GLN A 158 -1.02 -9.87 27.45
N LEU A 159 -1.33 -10.37 28.64
CA LEU A 159 -1.16 -11.77 29.03
C LEU A 159 -2.40 -12.57 28.62
N GLY A 160 -2.24 -13.60 27.80
CA GLY A 160 -3.29 -14.60 27.53
C GLY A 160 -4.60 -14.11 26.90
N SER A 161 -4.71 -12.83 26.52
CA SER A 161 -5.88 -12.28 25.83
C SER A 161 -5.75 -12.50 24.33
N THR A 162 -6.76 -13.11 23.73
CA THR A 162 -6.88 -13.34 22.28
C THR A 162 -7.86 -12.38 21.61
N GLU A 163 -8.51 -11.51 22.38
CA GLU A 163 -9.42 -10.50 21.84
C GLU A 163 -8.64 -9.23 21.48
N PRO A 164 -9.04 -8.50 20.42
CA PRO A 164 -8.53 -7.16 20.19
C PRO A 164 -8.91 -6.35 21.41
N PRO A 165 -7.94 -5.80 22.14
CA PRO A 165 -8.23 -5.19 23.40
C PRO A 165 -9.10 -3.97 23.18
N SER A 166 -10.03 -3.74 24.10
CA SER A 166 -10.79 -2.49 24.16
C SER A 166 -9.90 -1.24 24.33
N SER A 167 -8.60 -1.44 24.60
CA SER A 167 -7.61 -0.36 24.64
C SER A 167 -7.48 0.31 23.28
N ALA A 168 -7.47 1.64 23.28
CA ALA A 168 -7.13 2.42 22.09
C ALA A 168 -5.72 2.05 21.61
N TYR A 169 -5.58 1.80 20.31
CA TYR A 169 -4.28 1.76 19.64
C TYR A 169 -3.49 3.04 19.95
N LYS A 170 -2.18 2.89 20.17
CA LYS A 170 -1.27 3.99 20.46
C LYS A 170 -0.21 4.08 19.38
N GLU A 171 0.12 5.30 19.00
CA GLU A 171 1.24 5.56 18.12
C GLU A 171 2.56 5.20 18.82
N LYS A 172 3.37 4.36 18.16
CA LYS A 172 4.70 3.96 18.61
C LYS A 172 5.72 4.31 17.53
N PRO A 173 6.57 5.31 17.74
CA PRO A 173 7.64 5.62 16.80
C PRO A 173 8.66 4.47 16.76
N SER A 174 9.31 4.30 15.62
CA SER A 174 10.44 3.37 15.47
C SER A 174 11.72 3.96 16.07
N PRO A 175 12.52 3.20 16.86
CA PRO A 175 12.18 1.91 17.45
C PRO A 175 11.33 2.08 18.73
N PHE A 176 10.61 1.02 19.12
CA PHE A 176 9.92 0.97 20.41
C PHE A 176 10.25 -0.30 21.20
N GLY A 177 10.27 -0.16 22.53
CA GLY A 177 10.51 -1.26 23.45
C GLY A 177 9.20 -1.94 23.86
N LEU A 178 9.26 -3.27 23.99
CA LEU A 178 8.22 -4.07 24.62
C LEU A 178 8.49 -4.21 26.12
N PRO A 179 7.45 -4.33 26.97
CA PRO A 179 7.64 -4.56 28.41
C PRO A 179 8.41 -5.85 28.69
N THR A 180 8.99 -5.92 29.89
CA THR A 180 9.60 -7.15 30.40
C THR A 180 8.56 -8.27 30.50
N MET A 181 8.91 -9.41 29.96
CA MET A 181 8.11 -10.62 29.84
C MET A 181 8.77 -11.76 30.63
N LEU A 182 7.96 -12.73 31.04
CA LEU A 182 8.42 -13.97 31.67
C LEU A 182 8.53 -15.05 30.60
N SER A 183 9.59 -15.85 30.67
CA SER A 183 9.73 -17.07 29.86
C SER A 183 8.59 -18.05 30.15
N ASN A 184 8.31 -18.94 29.19
CA ASN A 184 7.16 -19.85 29.22
C ASN A 184 5.76 -19.20 29.31
N THR A 185 5.65 -17.88 29.08
CA THR A 185 4.38 -17.16 29.05
C THR A 185 4.16 -16.58 27.66
N THR A 186 2.92 -16.69 27.15
CA THR A 186 2.55 -16.15 25.83
C THR A 186 1.93 -14.77 26.01
N TYR A 187 2.46 -13.81 25.26
CA TYR A 187 2.02 -12.42 25.25
C TYR A 187 1.43 -12.08 23.90
N TYR A 188 0.49 -11.14 23.89
CA TYR A 188 -0.15 -10.65 22.68
C TYR A 188 -0.11 -9.13 22.64
N TYR A 189 0.09 -8.56 21.46
CA TYR A 189 -0.31 -7.20 21.14
C TYR A 189 -0.97 -7.17 19.77
N TRP A 190 -1.69 -6.10 19.50
CA TRP A 190 -2.35 -5.86 18.22
C TRP A 190 -1.70 -4.69 17.52
N GLU A 191 -1.68 -4.78 16.21
CA GLU A 191 -1.19 -3.77 15.29
C GLU A 191 -2.32 -3.43 14.31
N LEU A 192 -2.56 -2.13 14.15
CA LEU A 192 -3.44 -1.59 13.13
C LEU A 192 -2.59 -1.24 11.91
N ILE A 193 -2.83 -1.95 10.82
CA ILE A 193 -2.16 -1.75 9.54
C ILE A 193 -2.51 -0.35 9.02
N PRO A 194 -1.54 0.44 8.53
CA PRO A 194 -1.80 1.78 8.00
C PRO A 194 -2.81 1.75 6.85
N GLU A 195 -3.37 2.92 6.54
CA GLU A 195 -4.39 3.04 5.49
C GLU A 195 -3.85 3.29 4.09
N PHE A 196 -2.59 3.67 3.98
CA PHE A 196 -1.85 3.77 2.72
C PHE A 196 -1.15 2.44 2.45
N SER A 197 -0.91 2.16 1.17
CA SER A 197 -0.20 0.95 0.76
C SER A 197 1.30 1.15 0.86
N THR A 198 1.99 0.16 1.38
CA THR A 198 3.44 0.21 1.57
C THR A 198 3.95 -1.19 1.90
N LYS A 199 5.26 -1.36 1.85
CA LYS A 199 5.91 -2.51 2.49
C LYS A 199 6.49 -2.05 3.82
N ILE A 200 6.07 -2.68 4.91
CA ILE A 200 6.63 -2.48 6.25
C ILE A 200 7.65 -3.58 6.48
N MET A 201 8.85 -3.23 6.88
CA MET A 201 9.84 -4.19 7.38
C MET A 201 9.97 -3.98 8.88
N GLU A 202 9.65 -5.00 9.66
CA GLU A 202 9.79 -5.04 11.11
C GLU A 202 10.96 -5.94 11.49
N VAL A 203 11.79 -5.48 12.42
CA VAL A 203 12.88 -6.23 13.02
C VAL A 203 12.59 -6.37 14.50
N PHE A 204 12.35 -7.60 14.93
CA PHE A 204 12.13 -7.98 16.31
C PHE A 204 13.42 -8.48 16.92
N GLU A 205 13.93 -7.78 17.94
CA GLU A 205 15.21 -8.06 18.59
C GLU A 205 14.99 -8.39 20.08
N PRO A 206 14.93 -9.69 20.46
CA PRO A 206 14.83 -10.09 21.85
C PRO A 206 16.15 -9.87 22.58
N TYR A 207 16.09 -9.61 23.89
CA TYR A 207 17.24 -9.53 24.77
C TYR A 207 16.91 -10.05 26.18
N GLY A 208 17.96 -10.42 26.93
CA GLY A 208 17.84 -11.10 28.22
C GLY A 208 17.92 -12.61 28.04
N GLY A 209 16.99 -13.35 28.64
CA GLY A 209 16.98 -14.81 28.52
C GLY A 209 16.68 -15.33 27.11
N CYS A 210 16.02 -14.55 26.26
CA CYS A 210 15.61 -15.00 24.93
C CYS A 210 16.54 -14.49 23.82
N GLU A 211 16.88 -15.37 22.87
CA GLU A 211 17.73 -15.05 21.73
C GLU A 211 16.98 -15.21 20.38
N LYS A 212 17.70 -14.92 19.28
CA LYS A 212 17.27 -15.02 17.87
C LYS A 212 16.28 -13.95 17.43
N SER A 213 16.79 -12.95 16.70
CA SER A 213 15.97 -11.93 16.06
C SER A 213 15.15 -12.49 14.89
N GLN A 214 14.01 -11.87 14.62
CA GLN A 214 13.13 -12.16 13.49
C GLN A 214 12.93 -10.90 12.65
N VAL A 215 12.73 -11.08 11.34
CA VAL A 215 12.28 -10.03 10.42
C VAL A 215 10.90 -10.40 9.90
N ASP A 216 9.98 -9.46 9.93
CA ASP A 216 8.65 -9.62 9.34
C ASP A 216 8.43 -8.53 8.28
N TYR A 217 7.99 -8.93 7.10
CA TYR A 217 7.63 -8.04 6.01
C TYR A 217 6.11 -8.03 5.88
N LEU A 218 5.50 -6.86 5.99
CA LEU A 218 4.06 -6.67 5.79
C LEU A 218 3.87 -5.92 4.47
N ASN A 219 3.38 -6.61 3.44
CA ASN A 219 2.92 -5.99 2.21
C ASN A 219 1.50 -5.49 2.44
N VAL A 220 1.36 -4.19 2.68
CA VAL A 220 0.06 -3.53 2.86
C VAL A 220 -0.50 -3.27 1.46
N MET A 221 -1.43 -4.11 1.02
CA MET A 221 -1.94 -4.12 -0.34
C MET A 221 -3.35 -4.71 -0.47
N VAL A 222 -4.07 -4.27 -1.50
CA VAL A 222 -5.27 -4.91 -2.05
C VAL A 222 -4.83 -5.89 -3.14
N SER A 223 -5.11 -7.18 -2.94
CA SER A 223 -4.75 -8.22 -3.90
C SER A 223 -5.63 -8.20 -5.16
N GLY A 224 -5.06 -8.62 -6.29
CA GLY A 224 -5.81 -8.79 -7.55
C GLY A 224 -6.02 -7.50 -8.34
N LEU A 225 -5.31 -6.42 -8.00
CA LEU A 225 -5.26 -5.23 -8.84
C LEU A 225 -4.37 -5.46 -10.06
N ALA A 226 -4.81 -4.97 -11.20
CA ALA A 226 -4.10 -5.01 -12.47
C ALA A 226 -3.94 -3.59 -13.02
N LYS A 227 -2.83 -3.35 -13.71
CA LYS A 227 -2.59 -2.08 -14.41
C LYS A 227 -3.49 -2.02 -15.64
N MET A 228 -4.28 -0.96 -15.76
CA MET A 228 -5.01 -0.68 -16.98
C MET A 228 -4.02 -0.20 -18.04
N ALA A 229 -4.03 -0.83 -19.22
CA ALA A 229 -3.26 -0.35 -20.37
C ALA A 229 -4.04 0.75 -21.10
N PRO A 230 -3.37 1.70 -21.77
CA PRO A 230 -4.03 2.63 -22.67
C PRO A 230 -4.78 1.90 -23.78
N GLY A 231 -5.91 2.45 -24.21
CA GLY A 231 -6.78 1.85 -25.23
C GLY A 231 -7.06 2.78 -26.40
N ARG A 232 -7.81 2.28 -27.39
CA ARG A 232 -8.17 3.06 -28.58
C ARG A 232 -9.20 4.15 -28.31
N ASN A 233 -10.14 3.88 -27.40
CA ASN A 233 -11.33 4.71 -27.17
C ASN A 233 -11.31 5.43 -25.81
N TYR A 234 -10.19 5.33 -25.08
CA TYR A 234 -9.92 6.08 -23.87
C TYR A 234 -8.45 6.42 -23.76
N ILE A 235 -8.15 7.43 -22.95
CA ILE A 235 -6.80 7.84 -22.58
C ILE A 235 -6.68 7.72 -21.07
N LEU A 236 -5.54 7.21 -20.60
CA LEU A 236 -5.18 7.26 -19.19
C LEU A 236 -4.51 8.60 -18.91
N TYR A 237 -5.15 9.39 -18.07
CA TYR A 237 -4.68 10.71 -17.67
C TYR A 237 -4.30 10.65 -16.19
N ASN A 238 -3.18 11.28 -15.84
CA ASN A 238 -2.83 11.51 -14.44
C ASN A 238 -2.79 13.03 -14.26
N SER A 239 -3.41 13.55 -13.20
CA SER A 239 -3.29 14.99 -12.89
C SER A 239 -1.82 15.32 -12.61
N GLU A 240 -1.41 16.59 -12.79
CA GLU A 240 -0.02 16.98 -12.52
C GLU A 240 0.36 16.70 -11.06
N GLU A 241 -0.55 17.03 -10.13
CA GLU A 241 -0.43 16.76 -8.70
C GLU A 241 -0.32 15.26 -8.39
N ALA A 242 -1.22 14.45 -8.96
CA ALA A 242 -1.15 13.01 -8.79
C ALA A 242 0.13 12.43 -9.42
N ALA A 243 0.59 12.91 -10.58
CA ALA A 243 1.82 12.43 -11.21
C ALA A 243 3.09 12.75 -10.40
N GLU A 244 3.09 13.83 -9.62
CA GLU A 244 4.22 14.20 -8.75
C GLU A 244 4.40 13.22 -7.59
N HIS A 245 3.30 12.82 -6.94
CA HIS A 245 3.31 12.03 -5.70
C HIS A 245 2.93 10.55 -5.91
N HIS A 246 2.27 10.25 -7.04
CA HIS A 246 1.68 8.96 -7.40
C HIS A 246 1.80 8.74 -8.92
N PRO A 247 3.03 8.47 -9.43
CA PRO A 247 3.29 8.38 -10.87
C PRO A 247 2.48 7.29 -11.57
N GLU A 248 1.94 6.32 -10.81
CA GLU A 248 1.01 5.33 -11.32
C GLU A 248 -0.30 5.32 -10.53
N SER A 249 -1.41 5.63 -11.20
CA SER A 249 -2.75 5.75 -10.60
C SER A 249 -3.83 4.96 -11.33
N HIS A 250 -3.46 4.14 -12.34
CA HIS A 250 -4.40 3.42 -13.20
C HIS A 250 -4.47 1.92 -12.89
N TYR A 251 -4.54 1.55 -11.61
CA TYR A 251 -4.74 0.15 -11.20
C TYR A 251 -6.18 -0.11 -10.80
N GLY A 252 -6.69 -1.27 -11.18
CA GLY A 252 -8.06 -1.66 -10.87
C GLY A 252 -8.23 -3.17 -10.81
N THR A 253 -9.32 -3.61 -10.20
CA THR A 253 -9.81 -4.97 -10.38
C THR A 253 -10.12 -5.20 -11.86
N GLN A 254 -10.02 -6.45 -12.31
CA GLN A 254 -10.37 -6.79 -13.69
C GLN A 254 -11.80 -6.37 -14.06
N SER A 255 -12.74 -6.50 -13.12
CA SER A 255 -14.13 -6.08 -13.31
C SER A 255 -14.26 -4.56 -13.56
N LEU A 256 -13.49 -3.73 -12.86
CA LEU A 256 -13.48 -2.29 -13.11
C LEU A 256 -12.92 -1.99 -14.51
N ILE A 257 -11.79 -2.60 -14.85
CA ILE A 257 -11.13 -2.40 -16.15
C ILE A 257 -12.06 -2.78 -17.29
N ASP A 258 -12.71 -3.95 -17.22
CA ASP A 258 -13.63 -4.43 -18.25
C ASP A 258 -14.83 -3.47 -18.42
N VAL A 259 -15.36 -2.94 -17.31
CA VAL A 259 -16.45 -1.96 -17.34
C VAL A 259 -16.01 -0.65 -17.98
N LEU A 260 -14.84 -0.12 -17.62
CA LEU A 260 -14.32 1.13 -18.18
C LEU A 260 -14.08 1.00 -19.69
N VAL A 261 -13.43 -0.08 -20.14
CA VAL A 261 -13.27 -0.40 -21.57
C VAL A 261 -14.64 -0.46 -22.26
N GLY A 262 -15.59 -1.17 -21.65
CA GLY A 262 -16.94 -1.28 -22.17
C GLY A 262 -17.69 0.06 -22.27
N ILE A 263 -17.50 0.98 -21.32
CA ILE A 263 -18.06 2.35 -21.37
C ILE A 263 -17.43 3.11 -22.54
N SER A 264 -16.10 3.08 -22.65
CA SER A 264 -15.37 3.80 -23.70
C SER A 264 -15.78 3.35 -25.10
N ASP A 265 -15.91 2.04 -25.31
CA ASP A 265 -16.29 1.46 -26.60
C ASP A 265 -17.74 1.79 -26.96
N GLU A 266 -18.68 1.68 -26.02
CA GLU A 266 -20.09 2.02 -26.26
C GLU A 266 -20.28 3.53 -26.48
N TYR A 267 -19.52 4.38 -25.78
CA TYR A 267 -19.53 5.83 -25.98
C TYR A 267 -19.03 6.21 -27.38
N LYS A 268 -17.88 5.65 -27.80
CA LYS A 268 -17.34 5.88 -29.14
C LYS A 268 -18.25 5.33 -30.23
N SER A 269 -18.91 4.20 -30.00
CA SER A 269 -19.87 3.63 -30.94
C SER A 269 -21.14 4.49 -31.06
N ALA A 270 -21.62 5.07 -29.96
CA ALA A 270 -22.80 5.93 -29.96
C ALA A 270 -22.53 7.29 -30.59
N ILE A 271 -21.29 7.78 -30.51
CA ILE A 271 -20.87 9.09 -31.01
C ILE A 271 -19.53 8.92 -31.76
N PRO A 272 -19.57 8.49 -33.03
CA PRO A 272 -18.37 8.12 -33.79
C PRO A 272 -17.28 9.19 -33.85
N ASP A 273 -17.65 10.47 -33.84
CA ASP A 273 -16.74 11.60 -33.90
C ASP A 273 -16.26 12.10 -32.53
N ALA A 274 -16.74 11.52 -31.42
CA ALA A 274 -16.32 11.92 -30.08
C ALA A 274 -14.85 11.60 -29.82
N SER A 275 -14.18 12.49 -29.10
CA SER A 275 -12.85 12.20 -28.54
C SER A 275 -12.91 11.00 -27.57
N PRO A 276 -11.82 10.23 -27.44
CA PRO A 276 -11.67 9.25 -26.36
C PRO A 276 -11.96 9.86 -24.99
N ILE A 277 -12.60 9.11 -24.09
CA ILE A 277 -12.79 9.56 -22.70
C ILE A 277 -11.44 9.55 -21.97
N GLU A 278 -11.21 10.54 -21.10
CA GLU A 278 -10.01 10.57 -20.25
C GLU A 278 -10.35 9.96 -18.88
N ILE A 279 -9.75 8.80 -18.59
CA ILE A 279 -9.81 8.13 -17.30
C ILE A 279 -8.69 8.73 -16.44
N ASN A 280 -9.06 9.42 -15.36
CA ASN A 280 -8.12 10.00 -14.40
C ASN A 280 -7.74 8.94 -13.35
N ASP A 281 -8.03 9.19 -12.07
CA ASP A 281 -7.57 8.34 -10.98
C ASP A 281 -8.37 7.04 -10.93
N MET A 282 -7.66 5.91 -10.83
CA MET A 282 -8.16 4.62 -10.36
C MET A 282 -7.46 4.35 -9.03
N SER A 283 -6.90 3.17 -8.80
CA SER A 283 -6.08 2.86 -7.63
C SER A 283 -4.58 3.02 -7.87
N LEU A 284 -3.82 3.10 -6.78
CA LEU A 284 -2.37 2.86 -6.79
C LEU A 284 -2.05 1.37 -7.05
N PRO A 285 -0.82 1.00 -7.41
CA PRO A 285 -0.42 -0.39 -7.71
C PRO A 285 -0.87 -1.43 -6.68
N TRP A 286 -0.83 -1.07 -5.40
CA TRP A 286 -1.24 -1.92 -4.29
C TRP A 286 -2.55 -1.47 -3.64
N GLY A 287 -3.26 -0.53 -4.24
CA GLY A 287 -4.41 0.13 -3.61
C GLY A 287 -3.96 1.09 -2.53
N GLY A 288 -4.71 1.25 -1.45
CA GLY A 288 -4.29 2.15 -0.37
C GLY A 288 -4.80 3.58 -0.56
N LEU A 289 -4.66 4.40 0.48
CA LEU A 289 -4.95 5.83 0.42
C LEU A 289 -4.11 6.53 -0.66
N PHE A 290 -4.76 7.32 -1.50
CA PHE A 290 -4.13 8.26 -2.41
C PHE A 290 -3.81 9.55 -1.64
N ASP A 291 -2.55 9.74 -1.25
CA ASP A 291 -2.11 10.77 -0.30
C ASP A 291 -1.67 12.06 -1.00
N LEU A 292 -2.60 12.73 -1.68
CA LEU A 292 -2.32 13.91 -2.50
C LEU A 292 -1.74 15.08 -1.70
N ASP A 293 -2.22 15.28 -0.47
CA ASP A 293 -1.74 16.37 0.39
C ASP A 293 -0.48 16.01 1.22
N MET A 294 0.07 14.80 1.02
CA MET A 294 1.24 14.27 1.72
C MET A 294 1.08 14.25 3.25
N THR A 295 -0.09 13.93 3.77
CA THR A 295 -0.33 13.85 5.23
C THR A 295 -0.38 12.43 5.77
N TRP A 296 -0.38 11.43 4.88
CA TRP A 296 -0.56 10.00 5.13
C TRP A 296 -1.86 9.64 5.84
N VAL A 297 -2.83 10.56 5.87
CA VAL A 297 -4.10 10.40 6.55
C VAL A 297 -5.27 10.74 5.66
N THR A 298 -6.39 10.06 5.89
CA THR A 298 -7.73 10.39 5.40
C THR A 298 -8.01 11.89 5.52
N SER A 299 -8.25 12.54 4.38
CA SER A 299 -8.57 13.96 4.28
C SER A 299 -9.50 14.18 3.07
N PRO A 300 -10.29 15.27 3.03
CA PRO A 300 -11.12 15.56 1.85
C PRO A 300 -10.34 15.74 0.54
N ALA A 301 -9.04 16.05 0.62
CA ALA A 301 -8.14 16.14 -0.53
C ALA A 301 -7.63 14.77 -0.96
N ASN A 302 -7.54 13.81 -0.05
CA ASN A 302 -7.01 12.48 -0.33
C ASN A 302 -8.12 11.58 -0.90
N HIS A 303 -7.86 10.93 -2.03
CA HIS A 303 -8.88 10.19 -2.76
C HIS A 303 -9.20 8.83 -2.10
N GLU A 304 -9.94 8.85 -0.99
CA GLU A 304 -10.27 7.65 -0.20
C GLU A 304 -11.10 6.61 -0.96
N MET A 305 -11.90 7.06 -1.91
CA MET A 305 -12.73 6.18 -2.74
C MET A 305 -11.92 5.20 -3.57
N HIS A 306 -10.69 5.57 -3.92
CA HIS A 306 -9.90 4.86 -4.91
C HIS A 306 -9.09 3.69 -4.34
N ARG A 307 -9.14 3.49 -3.03
CA ARG A 307 -8.29 2.57 -2.25
C ARG A 307 -8.29 1.11 -2.70
N CYS A 308 -9.35 0.66 -3.37
CA CYS A 308 -9.56 -0.77 -3.64
C CYS A 308 -9.68 -1.12 -5.13
N GLY A 309 -9.39 -0.18 -6.03
CA GLY A 309 -9.40 -0.43 -7.47
C GLY A 309 -10.74 -0.91 -8.02
N ASN A 310 -11.84 -0.57 -7.34
CA ASN A 310 -13.21 -0.79 -7.81
C ASN A 310 -13.89 0.52 -8.24
N GLN A 311 -13.15 1.63 -8.22
CA GLN A 311 -13.59 2.99 -8.50
C GLN A 311 -12.63 3.70 -9.46
N ALA A 312 -13.17 4.63 -10.25
CA ALA A 312 -12.40 5.44 -11.19
C ALA A 312 -13.05 6.80 -11.46
N ASP A 313 -12.23 7.80 -11.72
CA ASP A 313 -12.66 9.13 -12.12
C ASP A 313 -12.56 9.31 -13.64
N ILE A 314 -13.58 9.90 -14.23
CA ILE A 314 -13.60 10.27 -15.66
C ILE A 314 -13.66 11.78 -15.76
N ARG A 315 -12.79 12.39 -16.57
CA ARG A 315 -12.74 13.84 -16.74
C ARG A 315 -13.98 14.37 -17.45
N LYS A 316 -14.94 14.86 -16.69
CA LYS A 316 -16.19 15.43 -17.20
C LYS A 316 -15.96 16.58 -18.16
N ILE A 317 -14.96 17.43 -17.89
CA ILE A 317 -14.58 18.56 -18.75
C ILE A 317 -14.10 18.14 -20.16
N LYS A 318 -13.72 16.88 -20.35
CA LYS A 318 -13.26 16.34 -21.64
C LYS A 318 -14.39 15.72 -22.45
N ILE A 319 -15.58 15.61 -21.86
CA ILE A 319 -16.80 15.16 -22.52
C ILE A 319 -17.61 16.42 -22.87
N PRO A 320 -17.81 16.73 -24.18
CA PRO A 320 -18.62 17.87 -24.59
C PRO A 320 -20.00 17.84 -23.95
N ASP A 321 -20.53 19.00 -23.58
CA ASP A 321 -21.79 19.12 -22.82
C ASP A 321 -22.94 18.39 -23.53
N GLU A 322 -23.03 18.51 -24.86
CA GLU A 322 -24.01 17.84 -25.70
C GLU A 322 -23.94 16.31 -25.68
N ASN A 323 -22.79 15.74 -25.28
CA ASN A 323 -22.54 14.31 -25.23
C ASN A 323 -22.67 13.73 -23.81
N ARG A 324 -22.66 14.56 -22.76
CA ARG A 324 -22.64 14.11 -21.35
C ARG A 324 -23.86 13.29 -20.97
N ARG A 325 -25.06 13.67 -21.41
CA ARG A 325 -26.28 12.87 -21.13
C ARG A 325 -26.15 11.45 -21.68
N LYS A 326 -25.61 11.31 -22.90
CA LYS A 326 -25.41 9.99 -23.51
C LYS A 326 -24.32 9.19 -22.81
N PHE A 327 -23.23 9.83 -22.40
CA PHE A 327 -22.21 9.19 -21.56
C PHE A 327 -22.80 8.67 -20.24
N ILE A 328 -23.59 9.48 -19.53
CA ILE A 328 -24.24 9.11 -18.27
C ILE A 328 -25.16 7.89 -18.47
N GLU A 329 -25.97 7.88 -19.52
CA GLU A 329 -26.83 6.73 -19.87
C GLU A 329 -26.02 5.43 -20.01
N ILE A 330 -24.90 5.48 -20.74
CA ILE A 330 -24.02 4.33 -20.97
C ILE A 330 -23.35 3.89 -19.66
N ALA A 331 -22.84 4.84 -18.87
CA ALA A 331 -22.19 4.57 -17.60
C ALA A 331 -23.17 3.92 -16.63
N CYS A 332 -24.36 4.51 -16.42
CA CYS A 332 -25.39 3.96 -15.54
C CYS A 332 -25.80 2.54 -15.91
N LYS A 333 -25.95 2.26 -17.21
CA LYS A 333 -26.31 0.93 -17.70
C LYS A 333 -25.25 -0.13 -17.34
N LYS A 334 -23.97 0.23 -17.31
CA LYS A 334 -22.86 -0.70 -17.03
C LYS A 334 -22.48 -0.80 -15.56
N THR A 335 -22.61 0.30 -14.81
CA THR A 335 -22.08 0.39 -13.44
C THR A 335 -23.18 0.37 -12.40
N LYS A 336 -24.38 0.83 -12.74
CA LYS A 336 -25.47 1.19 -11.80
C LYS A 336 -25.05 2.21 -10.74
N PHE A 337 -23.90 2.86 -10.93
CA PHE A 337 -23.31 3.80 -10.00
C PHE A 337 -22.49 4.85 -10.76
N LEU A 338 -22.94 6.10 -10.67
CA LEU A 338 -22.24 7.25 -11.18
C LEU A 338 -22.56 8.41 -10.27
N LEU A 339 -21.54 9.07 -9.76
CA LEU A 339 -21.66 10.35 -9.08
C LEU A 339 -21.10 11.44 -9.99
N SER A 340 -21.78 12.57 -10.04
CA SER A 340 -21.22 13.81 -10.55
C SER A 340 -20.71 14.61 -9.36
N GLU A 341 -19.46 15.04 -9.44
CA GLU A 341 -18.82 15.94 -8.49
C GLU A 341 -18.57 17.28 -9.18
N GLU A 342 -18.99 18.38 -8.55
CA GLU A 342 -18.61 19.72 -8.99
C GLU A 342 -17.28 20.12 -8.36
N PRO A 343 -16.26 20.51 -9.15
CA PRO A 343 -15.79 19.96 -10.44
C PRO A 343 -14.40 19.29 -10.29
N PRO A 344 -13.90 18.50 -11.28
CA PRO A 344 -14.43 18.25 -12.64
C PRO A 344 -14.53 16.76 -13.06
N TYR A 345 -15.02 15.85 -12.22
CA TYR A 345 -15.03 14.41 -12.53
C TYR A 345 -16.42 13.76 -12.46
N TYR A 346 -16.60 12.69 -13.25
CA TYR A 346 -17.59 11.66 -12.98
C TYR A 346 -16.93 10.51 -12.24
N HIS A 347 -17.45 10.17 -11.07
CA HIS A 347 -16.94 9.09 -10.26
C HIS A 347 -17.74 7.81 -10.50
N ILE A 348 -17.07 6.75 -10.95
CA ILE A 348 -17.64 5.45 -11.31
C ILE A 348 -17.24 4.40 -10.29
N ALA A 349 -18.14 3.46 -9.97
CA ALA A 349 -17.83 2.28 -9.17
C ALA A 349 -18.50 1.02 -9.75
N THR A 350 -17.86 -0.15 -9.64
CA THR A 350 -18.41 -1.43 -10.14
C THR A 350 -19.06 -2.31 -9.06
N SER A 351 -18.92 -1.96 -7.78
CA SER A 351 -19.25 -2.88 -6.68
C SER A 351 -20.36 -2.41 -5.73
N ARG A 352 -21.48 -1.85 -6.23
CA ARG A 352 -22.67 -1.66 -5.36
C ARG A 352 -23.29 -3.00 -4.90
N GLN A 353 -23.01 -4.11 -5.59
CA GLN A 353 -23.72 -5.39 -5.44
C GLN A 353 -22.92 -6.58 -4.89
N ILE A 354 -21.66 -6.42 -4.46
CA ILE A 354 -21.11 -7.44 -3.56
C ILE A 354 -21.91 -7.27 -2.28
N ASN A 355 -22.70 -8.28 -1.92
CA ASN A 355 -23.57 -8.29 -0.74
C ASN A 355 -22.91 -7.48 0.37
N TYR A 356 -23.61 -6.45 0.85
CA TYR A 356 -23.14 -5.56 1.90
C TYR A 356 -22.57 -6.35 3.09
N ILE A 357 -22.96 -7.62 3.27
CA ILE A 357 -22.45 -8.58 4.24
C ILE A 357 -20.98 -9.03 3.97
N GLU A 358 -20.57 -9.35 2.74
CA GLU A 358 -19.18 -9.74 2.46
C GLU A 358 -18.23 -8.54 2.47
N MET A 359 -18.64 -7.41 1.89
CA MET A 359 -17.91 -6.15 2.00
C MET A 359 -18.02 -5.51 3.39
N SER A 360 -19.02 -5.86 4.21
CA SER A 360 -19.09 -5.35 5.60
C SER A 360 -17.92 -5.83 6.44
N ARG A 361 -17.31 -6.96 6.06
CA ARG A 361 -16.16 -7.52 6.76
C ARG A 361 -14.85 -6.82 6.35
N LEU A 362 -14.84 -6.19 5.19
CA LEU A 362 -13.75 -5.34 4.70
C LEU A 362 -14.19 -3.88 4.79
N PHE A 363 -14.31 -3.36 6.02
CA PHE A 363 -14.65 -1.95 6.29
C PHE A 363 -13.87 -0.96 5.40
N TYR A 364 -12.65 -1.32 5.04
CA TYR A 364 -11.75 -0.52 4.22
C TYR A 364 -12.21 -0.29 2.77
N CYS A 365 -12.80 -1.28 2.11
CA CYS A 365 -13.20 -1.18 0.69
C CYS A 365 -14.66 -0.79 0.48
N ARG A 366 -15.32 -0.31 1.53
CA ARG A 366 -16.68 0.20 1.38
C ARG A 366 -16.63 1.53 0.63
N PRO A 367 -17.52 1.75 -0.35
CA PRO A 367 -17.71 3.11 -0.85
C PRO A 367 -18.02 4.00 0.37
N PRO A 368 -17.43 5.19 0.46
CA PRO A 368 -17.70 6.09 1.57
C PRO A 368 -19.19 6.40 1.61
N LYS A 369 -19.66 6.76 2.80
CA LYS A 369 -21.00 7.32 2.91
C LYS A 369 -21.00 8.60 2.09
N LEU A 370 -21.87 8.65 1.09
CA LEU A 370 -22.08 9.86 0.32
C LEU A 370 -22.46 10.98 1.29
N GLU A 371 -21.60 11.98 1.40
CA GLU A 371 -21.91 13.19 2.15
C GLU A 371 -23.05 13.91 1.43
N GLU A 372 -24.14 14.17 2.15
CA GLU A 372 -25.31 14.85 1.61
C GLU A 372 -24.90 16.22 1.07
N GLY A 373 -25.18 16.46 -0.21
CA GLY A 373 -24.87 17.72 -0.88
C GLY A 373 -23.49 17.80 -1.53
N LYS A 374 -22.56 16.85 -1.30
CA LYS A 374 -21.24 16.84 -1.99
C LYS A 374 -21.32 16.18 -3.37
N TYR A 375 -22.13 15.13 -3.49
CA TYR A 375 -22.23 14.32 -4.70
C TYR A 375 -23.66 14.31 -5.25
N ILE A 376 -23.78 14.32 -6.58
CA ILE A 376 -25.06 14.12 -7.25
C ILE A 376 -25.08 12.71 -7.85
N GLN A 377 -25.93 11.85 -7.33
CA GLN A 377 -26.16 10.52 -7.90
C GLN A 377 -26.89 10.65 -9.25
N CYS A 378 -26.28 10.11 -10.31
CA CYS A 378 -26.83 10.21 -11.67
C CYS A 378 -27.58 8.94 -12.13
N CYS A 379 -27.40 7.83 -11.41
CA CYS A 379 -27.98 6.53 -11.75
C CYS A 379 -28.95 6.04 -10.69
N LYS A 380 -30.03 5.39 -11.13
CA LYS A 380 -30.88 4.54 -10.30
C LYS A 380 -30.27 3.15 -10.13
N ASP A 381 -30.76 2.41 -9.15
CA ASP A 381 -30.29 1.04 -8.86
C ASP A 381 -30.58 0.03 -9.99
N ASP A 382 -31.53 0.34 -10.88
CA ASP A 382 -31.83 -0.47 -12.07
C ASP A 382 -30.87 -0.21 -13.25
N GLY A 383 -29.91 0.72 -13.09
CA GLY A 383 -28.96 1.11 -14.12
C GLY A 383 -29.49 2.14 -15.12
N THR A 384 -30.68 2.69 -14.91
CA THR A 384 -31.19 3.83 -15.70
C THR A 384 -30.73 5.17 -15.11
N ILE A 385 -30.85 6.24 -15.87
CA ILE A 385 -30.55 7.60 -15.40
C ILE A 385 -31.61 8.07 -14.40
N ASP A 386 -31.17 8.89 -13.44
CA ASP A 386 -32.09 9.61 -12.56
C ASP A 386 -32.50 10.94 -13.19
N GLU A 387 -33.69 10.94 -13.82
CA GLU A 387 -34.26 12.14 -14.46
C GLU A 387 -34.47 13.31 -13.48
N ALA A 388 -34.54 13.05 -12.17
CA ALA A 388 -34.67 14.14 -11.19
C ALA A 388 -33.36 14.92 -11.01
N THR A 389 -32.20 14.30 -11.29
CA THR A 389 -30.86 14.88 -11.04
C THR A 389 -30.03 15.04 -12.31
N ILE A 390 -30.49 14.51 -13.46
CA ILE A 390 -29.71 14.45 -14.70
C ILE A 390 -29.19 15.80 -15.17
N GLU A 391 -29.98 16.86 -15.09
CA GLU A 391 -29.55 18.19 -15.52
C GLU A 391 -28.38 18.72 -14.68
N SER A 392 -28.36 18.42 -13.38
CA SER A 392 -27.24 18.75 -12.49
C SER A 392 -26.05 17.81 -12.69
N CYS A 393 -26.27 16.57 -13.15
CA CYS A 393 -25.17 15.68 -13.55
C CYS A 393 -24.53 16.10 -14.87
N VAL A 394 -25.30 16.66 -15.80
CA VAL A 394 -24.81 17.14 -17.10
C VAL A 394 -24.02 18.42 -16.95
N LYS A 395 -24.53 19.40 -16.20
CA LYS A 395 -23.82 20.63 -15.83
C LYS A 395 -22.56 20.29 -15.06
#